data_AF-A0A6G0FCE2-F1
#
_entry.id   AF-A0A6G0FCE2-F1
#
_cell.length_a   1.000
_cell.length_b   1.000
_cell.length_c   1.000
_cell.angle_alpha   90.00
_cell.angle_beta   90.00
_cell.angle_gamma   90.00
#
_symmetry.space_group_name_H-M   'P 1'
#
loop_
_entity.id
_entity.type
_entity.pdbx_description
1 polymer ?
#
loop_
_entity_poly.entity_id
_entity_poly.type
_entity_poly.pdbx_seq_one_letter_code
_entity_poly.pdbx_strand_id
1 'polypeptide(L)'
;MPTLPWTTPNPVPPGADVHVFASRFETRTLWGAFAFFLRTPGVWRQVSRAPGAYGATLKAEVFRKTFWTLSAWESPAALKEFARSGPHAPTARGLSGRMRDAKFTRWEVPGDALPLDWSEARRRLT
;
A
#
# COMPACT_ATOMS: atom_id res chain seq x y z
N MET A 1 13.59 -8.22 6.72
CA MET A 1 12.56 -8.84 5.86
C MET A 1 12.45 -8.02 4.59
N PRO A 2 12.34 -8.66 3.42
CA PRO A 2 12.50 -7.98 2.14
C PRO A 2 11.32 -7.02 1.89
N THR A 3 11.67 -5.82 1.48
CA THR A 3 10.73 -4.87 0.89
C THR A 3 10.48 -5.34 -0.54
N LEU A 4 9.23 -5.40 -0.96
CA LEU A 4 8.94 -5.68 -2.38
C LEU A 4 9.51 -4.54 -3.23
N PRO A 5 10.16 -4.83 -4.36
CA PRO A 5 10.60 -3.77 -5.26
C PRO A 5 9.40 -2.95 -5.71
N TRP A 6 9.65 -1.68 -6.05
CA TRP A 6 8.62 -0.82 -6.61
C TRP A 6 8.09 -1.43 -7.91
N THR A 7 6.77 -1.62 -7.99
CA THR A 7 6.08 -2.02 -9.22
C THR A 7 5.48 -0.80 -9.89
N THR A 8 5.47 -0.78 -11.22
CA THR A 8 4.92 0.31 -12.05
C THR A 8 3.86 -0.28 -12.99
N PRO A 9 2.58 -0.32 -12.56
CA PRO A 9 1.52 -0.96 -13.34
C PRO A 9 1.13 -0.18 -14.60
N ASN A 10 1.11 1.15 -14.51
CA ASN A 10 0.75 2.05 -15.59
C ASN A 10 1.77 3.21 -15.66
N PRO A 11 2.10 3.72 -16.85
CA PRO A 11 2.95 4.91 -16.99
C PRO A 11 2.23 6.16 -16.46
N VAL A 12 3.00 7.10 -15.91
CA VAL A 12 2.47 8.42 -15.51
C VAL A 12 2.44 9.35 -16.73
N PRO A 13 1.33 10.07 -16.99
CA PRO A 13 1.32 11.10 -18.02
C PRO A 13 2.36 12.21 -17.74
N PRO A 14 3.04 12.76 -18.76
CA PRO A 14 4.01 13.83 -18.56
C PRO A 14 3.39 15.04 -17.86
N GLY A 15 4.07 15.56 -16.84
CA GLY A 15 3.64 16.73 -16.08
C GLY A 15 2.43 16.51 -15.16
N ALA A 16 1.95 15.28 -15.01
CA ALA A 16 0.89 14.97 -14.06
C ALA A 16 1.43 14.85 -12.62
N ASP A 17 0.67 15.37 -11.68
CA ASP A 17 0.83 15.03 -10.26
C ASP A 17 0.23 13.65 -9.98
N VAL A 18 0.76 12.99 -8.96
CA VAL A 18 0.30 11.67 -8.52
C VAL A 18 -0.11 11.72 -7.05
N HIS A 19 -1.22 11.03 -6.75
CA HIS A 19 -1.75 10.95 -5.40
C HIS A 19 -1.13 9.77 -4.67
N VAL A 20 -0.32 10.07 -3.68
CA VAL A 20 0.36 9.09 -2.85
C VAL A 20 -0.54 8.66 -1.69
N PHE A 21 -0.53 7.37 -1.43
CA PHE A 21 -1.13 6.77 -0.25
C PHE A 21 -0.11 5.88 0.45
N ALA A 22 0.13 6.16 1.72
CA ALA A 22 0.93 5.31 2.59
C ALA A 22 0.13 4.84 3.79
N SER A 23 0.43 3.62 4.24
CA SER A 23 -0.19 3.05 5.43
C SER A 23 0.81 2.26 6.26
N ARG A 24 0.54 2.20 7.56
CA ARG A 24 1.22 1.35 8.54
C ARG A 24 0.16 0.55 9.29
N PHE A 25 0.31 -0.77 9.32
CA PHE A 25 -0.54 -1.68 10.06
C PHE A 25 0.28 -2.40 11.12
N GLU A 26 -0.27 -2.55 12.32
CA GLU A 26 0.29 -3.40 13.37
C GLU A 26 -0.73 -4.44 13.81
N THR A 27 -0.39 -5.72 13.74
CA THR A 27 -1.29 -6.80 14.20
C THR A 27 -1.16 -7.02 15.71
N ARG A 28 -2.24 -7.47 16.37
CA ARG A 28 -2.21 -7.82 17.80
C ARG A 28 -1.24 -8.98 18.07
N THR A 29 -1.29 -10.02 17.24
CA THR A 29 -0.56 -11.27 17.43
C THR A 29 0.35 -11.60 16.24
N LEU A 30 1.40 -12.40 16.47
CA LEU A 30 2.25 -12.94 15.41
C LEU A 30 1.46 -13.82 14.45
N TRP A 31 0.51 -14.62 14.96
CA TRP A 31 -0.40 -15.39 14.11
C TRP A 31 -1.21 -14.50 13.16
N GLY A 32 -1.70 -13.35 13.65
CA GLY A 32 -2.34 -12.35 12.81
C GLY A 32 -1.40 -11.79 11.74
N ALA A 33 -0.12 -11.60 12.06
CA ALA A 33 0.89 -11.14 11.11
C ALA A 33 1.17 -12.18 10.01
N PHE A 34 1.34 -13.45 10.38
CA PHE A 34 1.48 -14.54 9.41
C PHE A 34 0.25 -14.67 8.52
N ALA A 35 -0.96 -14.60 9.11
CA ALA A 35 -2.20 -14.63 8.34
C ALA A 35 -2.34 -13.42 7.40
N PHE A 36 -1.84 -12.23 7.77
CA PHE A 36 -1.77 -11.07 6.87
C PHE A 36 -0.84 -11.35 5.69
N PHE A 37 0.37 -11.81 5.98
CA PHE A 37 1.42 -12.07 4.99
C PHE A 37 0.97 -13.05 3.90
N LEU A 38 0.23 -14.10 4.27
CA LEU A 38 -0.30 -15.08 3.30
C LEU A 38 -1.34 -14.51 2.32
N ARG A 39 -1.98 -13.36 2.64
CA ARG A 39 -2.95 -12.70 1.75
C ARG A 39 -2.31 -11.67 0.83
N THR A 40 -1.08 -11.25 1.12
CA THR A 40 -0.34 -10.22 0.36
C THR A 40 -0.24 -10.52 -1.14
N PRO A 41 0.01 -11.76 -1.61
CA PRO A 41 0.16 -12.03 -3.05
C PRO A 41 -1.08 -11.68 -3.88
N GLY A 42 -2.29 -11.94 -3.35
CA GLY A 42 -3.54 -11.63 -4.04
C GLY A 42 -3.78 -10.13 -4.20
N VAL A 43 -3.52 -9.37 -3.13
CA VAL A 43 -3.58 -7.89 -3.16
C VAL A 43 -2.51 -7.30 -4.06
N TRP A 44 -1.30 -7.89 -4.05
CA TRP A 44 -0.21 -7.44 -4.90
C TRP A 44 -0.50 -7.65 -6.39
N ARG A 45 -1.08 -8.80 -6.74
CA ARG A 45 -1.56 -9.06 -8.10
C ARG A 45 -2.64 -8.07 -8.54
N GLN A 46 -3.52 -7.68 -7.63
CA GLN A 46 -4.56 -6.69 -7.91
C GLN A 46 -3.96 -5.30 -8.17
N VAL A 47 -3.08 -4.79 -7.29
CA VAL A 47 -2.50 -3.45 -7.48
C VAL A 47 -1.65 -3.38 -8.74
N SER A 48 -0.96 -4.47 -9.09
CA SER A 48 -0.15 -4.59 -10.32
C SER A 48 -0.96 -4.54 -11.61
N ARG A 49 -2.29 -4.49 -11.52
CA ARG A 49 -3.23 -4.44 -12.65
C ARG A 49 -4.32 -3.39 -12.47
N ALA A 50 -4.26 -2.61 -11.40
CA ALA A 50 -5.34 -1.67 -11.07
C ALA A 50 -5.30 -0.47 -12.03
N PRO A 51 -6.43 -0.11 -12.66
CA PRO A 51 -6.53 1.15 -13.40
C PRO A 51 -6.17 2.34 -12.51
N GLY A 52 -5.40 3.28 -13.06
CA GLY A 52 -4.95 4.46 -12.34
C GLY A 52 -3.89 4.20 -11.26
N ALA A 53 -3.31 2.99 -11.15
CA ALA A 53 -2.16 2.75 -10.28
C ALA A 53 -0.85 3.07 -11.01
N TYR A 54 -0.09 4.03 -10.52
CA TYR A 54 1.22 4.41 -11.08
C TYR A 54 2.39 3.72 -10.39
N GLY A 55 2.19 3.26 -9.16
CA GLY A 55 3.12 2.32 -8.57
C GLY A 55 2.81 1.94 -7.16
N ALA A 56 3.50 0.91 -6.68
CA ALA A 56 3.36 0.45 -5.31
C ALA A 56 4.63 -0.24 -4.80
N THR A 57 4.80 -0.25 -3.49
CA THR A 57 5.75 -1.08 -2.74
C THR A 57 5.14 -1.47 -1.40
N LEU A 58 5.60 -2.60 -0.84
CA LEU A 58 5.17 -3.10 0.45
C LEU A 58 6.39 -3.58 1.23
N LYS A 59 6.44 -3.19 2.51
CA LYS A 59 7.41 -3.71 3.47
C LYS A 59 6.67 -4.53 4.54
N ALA A 60 6.92 -5.82 4.56
CA ALA A 60 6.37 -6.73 5.57
C ALA A 60 7.42 -7.00 6.66
N GLU A 61 7.16 -6.56 7.89
CA GLU A 61 7.99 -6.85 9.07
C GLU A 61 7.23 -7.84 9.97
N VAL A 62 7.04 -9.07 9.47
CA VAL A 62 6.16 -10.09 10.08
C VAL A 62 6.49 -10.34 11.56
N PHE A 63 7.77 -10.49 11.90
CA PHE A 63 8.22 -10.68 13.30
C PHE A 63 8.03 -9.44 14.18
N ARG A 64 7.96 -8.25 13.60
CA ARG A 64 7.57 -7.00 14.28
C ARG A 64 6.07 -6.76 14.24
N LYS A 65 5.28 -7.71 13.70
CA LYS A 65 3.83 -7.59 13.49
C LYS A 65 3.42 -6.35 12.69
N THR A 66 4.36 -5.74 11.95
CA THR A 66 4.17 -4.43 11.32
C THR A 66 4.26 -4.56 9.81
N PHE A 67 3.36 -3.90 9.09
CA PHE A 67 3.30 -3.89 7.64
C PHE A 67 3.16 -2.45 7.16
N TRP A 68 3.85 -2.15 6.05
CA TRP A 68 3.81 -0.84 5.43
C TRP A 68 3.43 -0.98 3.96
N THR A 69 2.58 -0.09 3.48
CA THR A 69 2.31 0.07 2.04
C THR A 69 2.63 1.49 1.63
N LEU A 70 3.12 1.64 0.40
CA LEU A 70 3.28 2.92 -0.25
C LEU A 70 2.83 2.74 -1.71
N SER A 71 1.99 3.64 -2.20
CA SER A 71 1.42 3.54 -3.53
C SER A 71 1.12 4.90 -4.11
N ALA A 72 1.21 5.03 -5.43
CA ALA A 72 0.93 6.23 -6.20
C ALA A 72 -0.21 5.96 -7.18
N TRP A 73 -1.12 6.93 -7.29
CA TRP A 73 -2.37 6.80 -8.02
C TRP A 73 -2.66 8.04 -8.87
N GLU A 74 -3.39 7.81 -9.96
CA GLU A 74 -3.96 8.85 -10.83
C GLU A 74 -4.92 9.77 -10.09
N SER A 75 -5.69 9.21 -9.16
CA SER A 75 -6.65 10.01 -8.40
C SER A 75 -7.01 9.33 -7.07
N PRO A 76 -7.56 10.10 -6.10
CA PRO A 76 -8.16 9.52 -4.91
C PRO A 76 -9.32 8.58 -5.24
N ALA A 77 -10.00 8.78 -6.38
CA ALA A 77 -11.08 7.91 -6.85
C ALA A 77 -10.55 6.55 -7.33
N ALA A 78 -9.46 6.52 -8.09
CA ALA A 78 -8.80 5.28 -8.52
C ALA A 78 -8.34 4.43 -7.32
N LEU A 79 -7.71 5.07 -6.32
CA LEU A 79 -7.35 4.41 -5.06
C LEU A 79 -8.59 3.84 -4.35
N LYS A 80 -9.68 4.61 -4.28
CA LYS A 80 -10.92 4.21 -3.61
C LYS A 80 -11.55 3.00 -4.30
N GLU A 81 -11.52 2.96 -5.63
CA GLU A 81 -12.03 1.84 -6.42
C GLU A 81 -11.18 0.58 -6.21
N PHE A 82 -9.86 0.70 -6.24
CA PHE A 82 -8.97 -0.39 -5.85
C PHE A 82 -9.29 -0.92 -4.44
N ALA A 83 -9.45 -0.01 -3.47
CA ALA A 83 -9.66 -0.40 -2.07
C ALA A 83 -10.97 -1.17 -1.84
N ARG A 84 -11.98 -0.94 -2.71
CA ARG A 84 -13.33 -1.53 -2.62
C ARG A 84 -13.56 -2.72 -3.54
N SER A 85 -12.65 -2.96 -4.47
CA SER A 85 -12.74 -4.05 -5.45
C SER A 85 -11.82 -5.22 -5.09
N GLY A 86 -12.06 -6.34 -5.77
CA GLY A 86 -11.14 -7.48 -5.85
C GLY A 86 -10.70 -8.05 -4.49
N PRO A 87 -9.51 -8.66 -4.43
CA PRO A 87 -8.94 -9.26 -3.22
C PRO A 87 -8.71 -8.28 -2.05
N HIS A 88 -8.51 -6.99 -2.30
CA HIS A 88 -8.20 -6.00 -1.26
C HIS A 88 -9.35 -5.81 -0.28
N ALA A 89 -10.59 -5.62 -0.76
CA ALA A 89 -11.75 -5.37 0.08
C ALA A 89 -12.02 -6.46 1.16
N PRO A 90 -12.14 -7.76 0.82
CA PRO A 90 -12.34 -8.81 1.82
C PRO A 90 -11.10 -9.00 2.72
N THR A 91 -9.89 -8.76 2.20
CA THR A 91 -8.65 -8.81 2.99
C THR A 91 -8.66 -7.75 4.08
N ALA A 92 -8.93 -6.48 3.73
CA ALA A 92 -9.00 -5.37 4.67
C ALA A 92 -10.08 -5.60 5.74
N ARG A 93 -11.28 -6.05 5.34
CA ARG A 93 -12.38 -6.38 6.27
C ARG A 93 -12.00 -7.51 7.24
N GLY A 94 -11.39 -8.59 6.75
CA GLY A 94 -10.98 -9.73 7.58
C GLY A 94 -9.80 -9.43 8.52
N LEU A 95 -9.11 -8.32 8.32
CA LEU A 95 -7.95 -7.90 9.10
C LEU A 95 -8.26 -6.84 10.14
N SER A 96 -9.29 -6.00 9.95
CA SER A 96 -9.62 -4.89 10.86
C SER A 96 -9.73 -5.34 12.33
N GLY A 97 -10.43 -6.44 12.60
CA GLY A 97 -10.56 -7.02 13.96
C GLY A 97 -9.25 -7.57 14.56
N ARG A 98 -8.20 -7.76 13.75
CA ARG A 98 -6.89 -8.29 14.17
C ARG A 98 -5.82 -7.19 14.33
N MET A 99 -6.14 -5.95 13.99
CA MET A 99 -5.20 -4.82 14.07
C MET A 99 -5.11 -4.24 15.48
N ARG A 100 -3.89 -4.12 16.01
CA ARG A 100 -3.59 -3.32 17.20
C ARG A 100 -3.62 -1.82 16.85
N ASP A 101 -3.03 -1.45 15.73
CA ASP A 101 -2.92 -0.07 15.26
C ASP A 101 -2.98 -0.02 13.73
N ALA A 102 -3.51 1.06 13.18
CA ALA A 102 -3.55 1.32 11.75
C ALA A 102 -3.49 2.83 11.48
N LYS A 103 -2.45 3.26 10.76
CA LYS A 103 -2.22 4.66 10.39
C LYS A 103 -2.19 4.80 8.88
N PHE A 104 -2.68 5.94 8.39
CA PHE A 104 -2.78 6.24 6.97
C PHE A 104 -2.43 7.71 6.73
N THR A 105 -1.77 8.00 5.61
CA THR A 105 -1.53 9.37 5.16
C THR A 105 -1.58 9.44 3.65
N ARG A 106 -1.88 10.64 3.14
CA ARG A 106 -1.98 10.95 1.71
C ARG A 106 -1.29 12.28 1.44
N TRP A 107 -0.67 12.37 0.28
CA TRP A 107 -0.07 13.60 -0.24
C TRP A 107 0.07 13.52 -1.75
N GLU A 108 0.42 14.63 -2.39
CA GLU A 108 0.65 14.71 -3.82
C GLU A 108 2.13 15.00 -4.08
N VAL A 109 2.63 14.46 -5.20
CA VAL A 109 3.97 14.73 -5.71
C VAL A 109 3.92 14.79 -7.24
N PRO A 110 4.88 15.47 -7.89
CA PRO A 110 5.06 15.35 -9.33
C PRO A 110 5.31 13.89 -9.75
N GLY A 111 4.81 13.50 -10.92
CA GLY A 111 4.96 12.14 -11.44
C GLY A 111 6.41 11.68 -11.66
N ASP A 112 7.31 12.62 -11.94
CA ASP A 112 8.75 12.36 -12.11
C ASP A 112 9.49 12.07 -10.79
N ALA A 113 8.81 12.24 -9.64
CA ALA A 113 9.32 11.85 -8.34
C ALA A 113 9.18 10.33 -8.07
N LEU A 114 8.53 9.57 -8.95
CA LEU A 114 8.46 8.10 -8.85
C LEU A 114 9.75 7.44 -9.35
N PRO A 115 10.23 6.34 -8.75
CA PRO A 115 9.65 5.62 -7.62
C PRO A 115 9.90 6.31 -6.27
N LEU A 116 8.93 6.21 -5.36
CA LEU A 116 9.03 6.83 -4.05
C LEU A 116 9.94 6.06 -3.10
N ASP A 117 10.67 6.80 -2.27
CA ASP A 117 11.37 6.24 -1.11
C ASP A 117 10.46 6.14 0.14
N TRP A 118 10.91 5.39 1.14
CA TRP A 118 10.17 5.21 2.40
C TRP A 118 10.35 6.35 3.41
N SER A 119 11.25 7.30 3.17
CA SER A 119 11.61 8.33 4.14
C SER A 119 10.41 9.23 4.47
N GLU A 120 9.70 9.71 3.46
CA GLU A 120 8.53 10.56 3.64
C GLU A 120 7.35 9.79 4.24
N ALA A 121 7.13 8.56 3.79
CA ALA A 121 6.10 7.69 4.35
C ALA A 121 6.34 7.44 5.85
N ARG A 122 7.59 7.23 6.27
CA ARG A 122 7.94 7.04 7.68
C ARG A 122 7.72 8.32 8.48
N ARG A 123 8.21 9.47 8.01
CA ARG A 123 8.01 10.78 8.66
C ARG A 123 6.53 11.08 8.93
N ARG A 124 5.64 10.74 8.01
CA ARG A 124 4.20 11.00 8.14
C ARG A 124 3.43 9.99 9.00
N LEU A 125 3.96 8.79 9.22
CA LEU A 125 3.26 7.69 9.89
C LEU A 125 3.80 7.38 11.30
N THR A 126 4.94 7.93 11.69
CA THR A 126 5.49 7.81 13.04
C THR A 126 5.15 9.04 13.85
#